data_AF-A0A7U4QLJ3-F1
#
_entry.id   AF-A0A7U4QLJ3-F1
#
_cell.length_a   1.000
_cell.length_b   1.000
_cell.length_c   1.000
_cell.angle_alpha   90.00
_cell.angle_beta   90.00
_cell.angle_gamma   90.00
#
_symmetry.space_group_name_H-M   'P 1'
#
loop_
_entity.id
_entity.type
_entity.pdbx_description
1 polymer ?
#
loop_
_entity_poly.entity_id
_entity_poly.type
_entity_poly.pdbx_seq_one_letter_code
_entity_poly.pdbx_strand_id
1 'polypeptide(L)'
;MLGLRGAAMKKNRFSIDQIIRILAEAETPGNSVAFVARKYGIVEQTIYRWRQKYKGFSASEAKRLKALEEENARLKRLLAEKELEIQTLTELIKKNF
;
A
#
# COMPACT_ATOMS: atom_id res chain seq x y z
N MET A 1 -4.25 26.66 7.44
CA MET A 1 -4.67 25.73 6.37
C MET A 1 -3.54 25.58 5.36
N LEU A 2 -2.57 24.69 5.61
CA LEU A 2 -1.47 24.42 4.67
C LEU A 2 -1.93 23.35 3.68
N GLY A 3 -2.37 23.78 2.50
CA GLY A 3 -2.65 22.90 1.37
C GLY A 3 -1.34 22.36 0.80
N LEU A 4 -1.03 21.11 1.12
CA LEU A 4 -0.06 20.31 0.38
C LEU A 4 -0.56 20.15 -1.06
N ARG A 5 -0.17 21.08 -1.94
CA ARG A 5 -0.23 20.88 -3.39
C ARG A 5 0.77 19.78 -3.73
N GLY A 6 0.32 18.53 -3.67
CA GLY A 6 1.01 17.41 -4.28
C GLY A 6 1.21 17.74 -5.76
N ALA A 7 2.48 17.80 -6.19
CA ALA A 7 2.82 17.91 -7.60
C ALA A 7 2.06 16.82 -8.36
N ALA A 8 1.36 17.20 -9.43
CA ALA A 8 0.59 16.26 -10.25
C ALA A 8 1.54 15.20 -10.81
N MET A 9 1.58 14.03 -10.16
CA MET A 9 2.41 12.90 -10.59
C MET A 9 1.94 12.53 -11.99
N LYS A 10 2.86 12.47 -12.97
CA LYS A 10 2.58 12.04 -14.35
C LYS A 10 1.76 10.75 -14.27
N LYS A 11 0.47 10.81 -14.59
CA LYS A 11 -0.42 9.65 -14.52
C LYS A 11 0.10 8.64 -15.53
N ASN A 12 0.77 7.60 -15.02
CA ASN A 12 1.14 6.47 -15.84
C ASN A 12 -0.16 5.81 -16.33
N ARG A 13 -0.18 5.35 -17.59
CA ARG A 13 -1.39 4.76 -18.21
C ARG A 13 -1.96 3.60 -17.40
N PHE A 14 -1.10 2.92 -16.64
CA PHE A 14 -1.44 1.83 -15.73
C PHE A 14 -1.01 2.16 -14.31
N SER A 15 -1.87 1.89 -13.32
CA SER A 15 -1.51 1.87 -11.90
C SER A 15 -0.56 0.71 -11.59
N ILE A 16 0.08 0.74 -10.42
CA ILE A 16 0.95 -0.35 -9.98
C ILE A 16 0.14 -1.65 -9.85
N ASP A 17 -1.05 -1.62 -9.26
CA ASP A 17 -1.95 -2.79 -9.17
C ASP A 17 -2.29 -3.36 -10.56
N GLN A 18 -2.57 -2.49 -11.53
CA GLN A 18 -2.83 -2.94 -12.90
C GLN A 18 -1.60 -3.60 -13.52
N ILE A 19 -0.41 -3.03 -13.31
CA ILE A 19 0.85 -3.62 -13.77
C ILE A 19 1.06 -5.00 -13.13
N ILE A 20 0.84 -5.15 -11.82
CA ILE A 20 1.00 -6.43 -11.12
C ILE A 20 0.02 -7.47 -11.68
N ARG A 21 -1.24 -7.10 -11.92
CA ARG A 21 -2.23 -8.01 -12.52
C ARG A 21 -1.85 -8.44 -13.93
N ILE A 22 -1.34 -7.52 -14.74
CA ILE A 22 -0.84 -7.83 -16.10
C ILE A 22 0.35 -8.78 -16.03
N LEU A 23 1.29 -8.55 -15.11
CA LEU A 23 2.44 -9.44 -14.89
C LEU A 23 2.01 -10.84 -14.46
N ALA A 24 1.06 -10.96 -13.53
CA ALA A 24 0.51 -12.24 -13.08
C ALA A 24 -0.20 -12.99 -14.22
N GLU A 25 -0.96 -12.27 -15.07
CA GLU A 25 -1.59 -12.88 -16.24
C GLU A 25 -0.55 -13.41 -17.25
N ALA A 26 0.56 -12.69 -17.43
CA ALA A 26 1.68 -13.11 -18.28
C ALA A 26 2.50 -14.28 -17.71
N GLU A 27 2.31 -14.61 -16.43
CA GLU A 27 2.94 -15.76 -15.75
C GLU A 27 1.98 -16.96 -15.62
N THR A 28 0.71 -16.77 -15.98
CA THR A 28 -0.31 -17.84 -15.94
C THR A 28 -0.02 -18.88 -17.02
N PRO A 29 0.06 -20.19 -16.68
CA PRO A 29 0.24 -21.25 -17.67
C PRO A 29 -0.79 -21.18 -18.78
N GLY A 30 -0.35 -21.28 -20.04
CA GLY A 30 -1.21 -21.18 -21.22
C GLY A 30 -1.32 -19.77 -21.82
N ASN A 31 -0.91 -18.72 -21.10
CA ASN A 31 -0.80 -17.37 -21.67
C ASN A 31 0.60 -17.12 -22.22
N SER A 32 0.70 -16.59 -23.44
CA SER A 32 1.97 -16.07 -23.97
C SER A 32 2.13 -14.58 -23.65
N VAL A 33 3.37 -14.12 -23.47
CA VAL A 33 3.67 -12.69 -23.29
C VAL A 33 3.13 -11.86 -24.45
N ALA A 34 3.23 -12.38 -25.68
CA ALA A 34 2.67 -11.78 -26.89
C ALA A 34 1.15 -11.59 -26.83
N PHE A 35 0.42 -12.61 -26.34
CA PHE A 35 -1.04 -12.53 -26.17
C PHE A 35 -1.42 -11.45 -25.16
N VAL A 36 -0.77 -11.44 -23.99
CA VAL A 36 -1.04 -10.46 -22.94
C VAL A 36 -0.68 -9.04 -23.40
N ALA A 37 0.44 -8.86 -24.10
CA ALA A 37 0.85 -7.59 -24.66
C ALA A 37 -0.23 -7.02 -25.61
N ARG A 38 -0.74 -7.85 -26.52
CA ARG A 38 -1.84 -7.47 -27.43
C ARG A 38 -3.13 -7.13 -26.67
N LYS A 39 -3.52 -7.96 -25.70
CA LYS A 39 -4.74 -7.76 -24.89
C LYS A 39 -4.77 -6.40 -24.21
N TYR A 40 -3.62 -5.94 -23.69
CA TYR A 40 -3.52 -4.67 -22.96
C TYR A 40 -3.02 -3.50 -23.82
N GLY A 41 -2.83 -3.70 -25.13
CA GLY A 41 -2.36 -2.64 -26.04
C GLY A 41 -0.99 -2.08 -25.65
N ILE A 42 -0.07 -2.96 -25.29
CA ILE A 42 1.33 -2.66 -24.94
C ILE A 42 2.27 -3.54 -25.76
N VAL A 43 3.55 -3.16 -25.84
CA VAL A 43 4.59 -3.99 -26.46
C VAL A 43 5.15 -4.98 -25.45
N GLU A 44 5.58 -6.16 -25.90
CA GLU A 44 6.14 -7.21 -25.02
C GLU A 44 7.32 -6.71 -24.18
N GLN A 45 8.14 -5.83 -24.75
CA GLN A 45 9.27 -5.20 -24.04
C GLN A 45 8.83 -4.47 -22.76
N THR A 46 7.63 -3.90 -22.74
CA THR A 46 7.05 -3.25 -21.55
C THR A 46 6.81 -4.26 -20.43
N ILE A 47 6.31 -5.45 -20.77
CA ILE A 47 6.09 -6.53 -19.80
C ILE A 47 7.42 -6.99 -19.20
N TYR A 48 8.46 -7.18 -20.01
CA TYR A 48 9.78 -7.56 -19.50
C TYR A 48 10.39 -6.48 -18.58
N ARG A 49 10.28 -5.20 -18.95
CA ARG A 49 10.73 -4.08 -18.10
C ARG A 49 9.98 -4.02 -16.77
N TRP A 50 8.67 -4.21 -16.80
CA TRP A 50 7.86 -4.26 -15.58
C TRP A 50 8.20 -5.48 -14.73
N ARG A 51 8.44 -6.65 -15.33
CA ARG A 51 8.87 -7.84 -14.61
C ARG A 51 10.16 -7.58 -13.86
N GLN A 52 11.14 -6.91 -14.46
CA GLN A 52 12.39 -6.55 -13.76
C GLN A 52 12.16 -5.54 -12.63
N LYS A 53 11.34 -4.51 -12.88
CA LYS A 53 11.11 -3.41 -11.94
C LYS A 53 10.25 -3.80 -10.74
N TYR A 54 9.24 -4.64 -10.95
CA TYR A 54 8.22 -5.00 -9.96
C TYR A 54 8.34 -6.46 -9.50
N LYS A 55 9.46 -7.12 -9.81
CA LYS A 55 9.76 -8.45 -9.27
C LYS A 55 9.72 -8.42 -7.74
N GLY A 56 8.96 -9.33 -7.13
CA GLY A 56 8.87 -9.41 -5.67
C GLY A 56 8.13 -8.24 -5.02
N PHE A 57 7.51 -7.34 -5.81
CA PHE A 57 6.79 -6.19 -5.29
C PHE A 57 5.61 -6.61 -4.41
N SER A 58 4.82 -7.62 -4.84
CA SER A 58 3.72 -8.18 -4.05
C SER A 58 4.16 -8.69 -2.67
N ALA A 59 5.30 -9.38 -2.58
CA ALA A 59 5.86 -9.83 -1.32
C ALA A 59 6.30 -8.66 -0.43
N SER A 60 6.88 -7.61 -1.03
CA SER A 60 7.27 -6.41 -0.31
C SER A 60 6.07 -5.61 0.22
N GLU A 61 4.97 -5.55 -0.55
CA GLU A 61 3.72 -4.93 -0.13
C GLU A 61 3.05 -5.70 1.00
N ALA A 62 2.99 -7.03 0.92
CA ALA A 62 2.47 -7.87 2.00
C ALA A 62 3.26 -7.67 3.30
N LYS A 63 4.59 -7.60 3.21
CA LYS A 63 5.46 -7.33 4.37
C LYS A 63 5.22 -5.93 4.94
N ARG A 64 5.07 -4.92 4.08
CA ARG A 64 4.78 -3.54 4.49
C ARG A 64 3.40 -3.43 5.14
N LEU A 65 2.39 -4.10 4.60
CA LEU A 65 1.05 -4.14 5.15
C LEU A 65 1.06 -4.72 6.57
N LYS A 66 1.70 -5.87 6.75
CA LYS A 66 1.84 -6.49 8.08
C LYS A 66 2.52 -5.57 9.09
N ALA A 67 3.60 -4.90 8.70
CA ALA A 67 4.29 -3.94 9.57
C ALA A 67 3.42 -2.73 9.92
N LEU A 68 2.61 -2.24 8.98
CA LEU A 68 1.66 -1.15 9.24
C LEU A 68 0.51 -1.59 10.15
N GLU A 69 0.02 -2.82 10.01
CA GLU A 69 -0.99 -3.40 10.90
C GLU A 69 -0.46 -3.55 12.33
N GLU A 70 0.76 -4.04 12.48
CA GLU A 70 1.45 -4.17 13.78
C GLU A 70 1.65 -2.80 14.45
N GLU A 71 2.12 -1.80 13.71
CA GLU A 71 2.30 -0.46 14.25
C GLU A 71 0.95 0.20 14.58
N ASN A 72 -0.09 -0.01 13.77
CA ASN A 72 -1.44 0.49 14.07
C ASN A 72 -1.99 -0.12 15.37
N ALA A 73 -1.80 -1.43 15.56
CA ALA A 73 -2.21 -2.11 16.79
C ALA A 73 -1.47 -1.56 18.02
N ARG A 74 -0.15 -1.34 17.88
CA ARG A 74 0.66 -0.71 18.93
C ARG A 74 0.20 0.71 19.26
N LEU A 75 -0.04 1.54 18.25
CA LEU A 75 -0.51 2.91 18.43
C LEU A 75 -1.88 2.96 19.11
N LYS A 76 -2.83 2.09 18.72
CA LYS A 76 -4.14 1.99 19.37
C LYS A 76 -4.03 1.61 20.84
N ARG A 77 -3.13 0.69 21.18
CA ARG A 77 -2.87 0.30 22.57
C ARG A 77 -2.34 1.48 23.39
N LEU A 78 -1.33 2.17 22.88
CA LEU A 78 -0.76 3.35 23.56
C LEU A 78 -1.79 4.46 23.74
N LEU A 79 -2.66 4.67 22.74
CA LEU A 79 -3.75 5.63 22.84
C LEU A 79 -4.72 5.27 23.97
N ALA A 80 -5.16 4.01 24.04
CA ALA A 80 -6.06 3.55 25.08
C ALA A 80 -5.43 3.67 26.49
N GLU A 81 -4.16 3.31 26.65
CA GLU A 81 -3.42 3.49 27.91
C GLU A 81 -3.39 4.96 28.34
N LYS A 82 -3.14 5.89 27.39
CA LYS A 82 -3.14 7.33 27.67
C LYS A 82 -4.53 7.88 27.97
N GLU A 83 -5.57 7.41 27.30
CA GLU A 83 -6.95 7.80 27.60
C GLU A 83 -7.35 7.39 29.01
N LEU A 84 -6.95 6.20 29.48
CA LEU A 84 -7.17 5.75 30.86
C LEU A 84 -6.42 6.60 31.89
N GLU A 85 -5.16 6.97 31.62
CA GLU A 85 -4.39 7.89 32.47
C GLU A 85 -5.09 9.25 32.59
N ILE A 86 -5.56 9.81 31.46
CA ILE A 86 -6.26 11.09 31.42
C ILE A 86 -7.57 11.02 32.21
N GLN A 87 -8.36 9.95 32.04
CA GLN A 87 -9.60 9.75 32.79
C GLN A 87 -9.32 9.71 34.30
N THR A 88 -8.33 8.94 34.72
CA THR A 88 -7.93 8.83 36.13
C THR A 88 -7.52 10.19 36.71
N LEU A 89 -6.68 10.94 36.00
CA LEU A 89 -6.26 12.28 36.43
C LEU A 89 -7.44 13.26 36.51
N THR A 90 -8.36 13.20 35.55
CA THR A 90 -9.54 14.05 35.52
C THR A 90 -10.47 13.74 36.70
N GLU A 91 -10.66 12.48 37.05
CA GLU A 91 -11.45 12.07 38.23
C GLU A 91 -10.83 12.52 39.55
N LEU A 92 -9.50 12.45 39.69
CA LEU A 92 -8.80 12.94 40.88
C LEU A 92 -8.96 14.45 41.05
N ILE A 93 -8.85 15.21 39.96
CA ILE A 93 -9.09 16.67 39.99
C ILE A 93 -10.53 16.97 40.42
N LYS A 94 -11.51 16.26 39.87
CA LYS A 94 -12.94 16.43 40.22
C LYS A 94 -13.29 16.06 41.67
N LYS A 95 -12.46 15.26 42.36
CA LYS A 95 -12.68 14.90 43.77
C LYS A 95 -12.04 15.87 44.75
N ASN A 96 -11.07 16.68 44.29
CA ASN A 96 -10.34 17.64 45.11
C ASN A 96 -10.96 19.06 45.10
N PHE A 97 -12.02 19.26 44.32
CA PHE A 97 -12.86 20.45 44.26
C PHE A 97 -14.32 20.05 44.37
#